data_AF-A0A538SGW0-F1
#
_entry.id   AF-A0A538SGW0-F1
#
_cell.length_a   1.000
_cell.length_b   1.000
_cell.length_c   1.000
_cell.angle_alpha   90.00
_cell.angle_beta   90.00
_cell.angle_gamma   90.00
#
_symmetry.space_group_name_H-M   'P 1'
#
loop_
_entity.id
_entity.type
_entity.pdbx_description
1 polymer ?
#
loop_
_entity_poly.entity_id
_entity_poly.type
_entity_poly.pdbx_seq_one_letter_code
_entity_poly.pdbx_strand_id
1 'polypeptide(L)' 'KKEKDTVGFNVEAEKFEDLFEAGVVDPTKVTRSALQNAASVAALLLTTEALVVEIPEKKKGAPAGPHGGGGGYEDMY' A
#
# COMPACT_ATOMS: atom_id res chain seq x y z
N LYS A 1 -26.78 12.30 29.39
CA LYS A 1 -25.70 11.60 30.14
C LYS A 1 -24.48 11.66 29.22
N LYS A 2 -23.36 12.27 29.65
CA LYS A 2 -22.15 12.31 28.83
C LYS A 2 -21.56 10.91 28.86
N GLU A 3 -21.45 10.24 27.71
CA GLU A 3 -20.69 9.00 27.64
C GLU A 3 -19.20 9.30 27.89
N LYS A 4 -18.48 8.34 28.47
CA LYS A 4 -17.02 8.45 28.62
C LYS A 4 -16.39 8.46 27.22
N ASP A 5 -15.30 9.21 27.06
CA ASP A 5 -14.54 9.30 25.80
C ASP A 5 -13.90 7.95 25.37
N THR A 6 -13.87 6.95 26.26
CA THR A 6 -13.30 5.63 26.05
C THR A 6 -14.31 4.57 25.59
N VAL A 7 -15.59 4.93 25.44
CA VAL A 7 -16.60 4.00 24.92
C VAL A 7 -16.39 3.80 23.43
N GLY A 8 -16.31 2.54 23.00
CA GLY A 8 -16.20 2.17 21.60
C GLY A 8 -16.70 0.75 21.35
N PHE A 9 -16.63 0.30 20.10
CA PHE A 9 -17.08 -1.04 19.72
C PHE A 9 -15.96 -2.06 19.90
N ASN A 10 -16.14 -3.01 20.82
CA ASN A 10 -15.24 -4.16 20.94
C ASN A 10 -15.68 -5.23 19.93
N VAL A 11 -14.83 -5.49 18.94
CA VAL A 11 -15.10 -6.45 17.86
C VAL A 11 -15.07 -7.90 18.36
N GLU A 12 -14.24 -8.23 19.35
CA GLU A 12 -14.16 -9.59 19.90
C GLU A 12 -15.43 -9.98 20.67
N ALA A 13 -16.02 -9.01 21.39
CA ALA A 13 -17.24 -9.20 22.17
C ALA A 13 -18.52 -8.73 21.46
N GLU A 14 -18.40 -8.20 20.24
CA GLU A 14 -19.48 -7.65 19.39
C GLU A 14 -20.43 -6.66 20.09
N LYS A 15 -19.89 -5.80 20.97
CA LYS A 15 -20.70 -4.86 21.77
C LYS A 15 -19.98 -3.54 22.02
N PHE A 16 -20.75 -2.51 22.35
CA PHE A 16 -20.22 -1.23 22.83
C PHE A 16 -19.89 -1.30 24.31
N GLU A 17 -18.64 -1.01 24.67
CA GLU A 17 -18.17 -0.98 26.06
C GLU A 17 -17.00 0.00 26.23
N ASP A 18 -16.54 0.19 27.47
CA ASP A 18 -15.33 0.98 27.75
C ASP A 18 -14.10 0.19 27.28
N LEU A 19 -13.47 0.64 26.19
CA LEU A 19 -12.35 -0.06 25.56
C LEU A 19 -11.09 -0.06 26.43
N PHE A 20 -10.95 0.93 27.32
CA PHE A 20 -9.83 0.98 28.25
C PHE A 20 -9.95 -0.10 29.33
N GLU A 21 -11.16 -0.30 29.86
CA GLU A 21 -11.45 -1.37 30.83
C GLU A 21 -11.40 -2.76 30.17
N ALA A 22 -11.79 -2.88 28.90
CA ALA A 22 -11.69 -4.11 28.11
C ALA A 22 -10.25 -4.47 27.69
N GLY A 23 -9.27 -3.59 27.94
CA GLY A 23 -7.86 -3.81 27.58
C GLY A 23 -7.54 -3.59 26.10
N VAL A 24 -8.48 -3.03 25.32
CA VAL A 24 -8.31 -2.68 23.91
C VAL A 24 -7.70 -1.27 23.84
N VAL A 25 -6.38 -1.20 23.99
CA VAL A 25 -5.64 0.07 24.07
C VAL A 25 -4.47 0.12 23.10
N ASP A 26 -4.31 1.25 22.43
CA ASP A 26 -3.15 1.53 21.58
C ASP A 26 -2.22 2.56 22.25
N PRO A 27 -0.88 2.37 22.20
CA PRO A 27 0.04 3.39 22.64
C PRO A 27 -0.13 4.68 21.83
N THR A 28 -0.12 5.84 22.49
CA THR A 28 -0.33 7.15 21.85
C THR A 28 0.58 7.40 20.63
N LYS A 29 1.82 6.89 20.68
CA LYS A 29 2.78 7.01 19.57
C LYS A 29 2.30 6.26 18.31
N VAL A 30 1.65 5.11 18.46
CA VAL A 30 1.18 4.29 17.33
C VAL A 30 0.14 5.06 16.53
N THR A 31 -0.96 5.48 17.17
CA THR A 31 -2.04 6.22 16.49
C THR A 31 -1.55 7.53 15.89
N ARG A 32 -0.73 8.30 16.62
CA ARG A 32 -0.19 9.58 16.13
C ARG A 32 0.71 9.39 14.91
N SER A 33 1.66 8.45 14.98
CA SER A 33 2.60 8.23 13.87
C SER A 33 1.91 7.64 12.65
N ALA A 34 0.94 6.74 12.84
CA ALA A 34 0.13 6.20 11.74
C ALA A 34 -0.58 7.32 10.98
N LEU A 35 -1.27 8.22 11.69
CA LEU A 35 -1.96 9.35 11.06
C LEU A 35 -0.99 10.32 10.37
N GLN A 36 0.11 10.68 11.02
CA GLN A 36 1.11 11.60 10.46
C GLN A 36 1.76 11.05 9.19
N ASN A 37 2.15 9.77 9.20
CA ASN A 37 2.76 9.11 8.04
C ASN A 37 1.76 8.99 6.88
N ALA A 38 0.50 8.62 7.17
CA ALA A 38 -0.55 8.55 6.17
C ALA A 38 -0.82 9.92 5.53
N ALA A 39 -0.95 10.97 6.35
CA ALA A 39 -1.11 12.34 5.88
C ALA A 39 0.07 12.81 5.03
N SER A 40 1.31 12.45 5.41
CA SER A 40 2.52 12.77 4.65
C SER A 40 2.53 12.15 3.26
N VAL A 41 2.20 10.86 3.14
CA VAL A 41 2.14 10.17 1.84
C VAL A 41 0.98 10.71 1.01
N ALA A 42 -0.18 10.94 1.61
CA ALA A 42 -1.33 11.52 0.91
C ALA A 42 -1.00 12.92 0.35
N ALA A 43 -0.34 13.77 1.15
CA ALA A 43 0.10 15.10 0.71
C ALA A 43 1.09 15.03 -0.44
N LEU A 44 2.07 14.11 -0.38
CA LEU A 44 3.00 13.86 -1.48
C LEU A 44 2.27 13.48 -2.76
N LEU A 45 1.36 12.50 -2.70
CA LEU A 45 0.61 12.03 -3.86
C LEU A 45 -0.29 13.12 -4.46
N LEU A 46 -1.00 13.88 -3.62
CA LEU A 46 -1.90 14.95 -4.07
C LEU A 46 -1.18 16.12 -4.76
N THR A 47 0.09 16.34 -4.43
CA THR A 47 0.90 17.43 -5.01
C THR A 47 1.84 16.95 -6.12
N THR A 48 1.82 15.66 -6.43
CA THR A 48 2.61 15.08 -7.53
C THR A 48 1.80 15.09 -8.81
N GLU A 49 2.13 15.99 -9.72
CA GLU A 49 1.43 16.16 -11.01
C GLU A 49 1.78 15.07 -12.05
N ALA A 50 2.95 14.43 -11.94
CA ALA A 50 3.40 13.41 -12.88
C ALA A 50 4.29 12.36 -12.23
N LEU A 51 4.16 11.11 -12.70
CA LEU A 51 5.04 9.99 -12.36
C LEU A 51 5.66 9.46 -13.64
N VAL A 52 7.00 9.44 -13.71
CA VAL A 52 7.74 8.86 -14.83
C VAL A 52 8.23 7.49 -14.42
N VAL A 53 7.98 6.50 -15.27
CA VAL A 53 8.40 5.10 -15.05
C VAL A 53 9.17 4.59 -16.27
N GLU A 54 10.14 3.72 -16.05
CA GLU A 54 10.82 3.02 -17.13
C GLU A 54 9.89 1.96 -17.74
N ILE A 55 9.93 1.83 -19.06
CA ILE A 55 9.19 0.77 -19.76
C ILE A 55 9.84 -0.57 -19.39
N PRO A 56 9.08 -1.57 -18.91
CA PRO A 56 9.63 -2.89 -18.61
C PRO A 56 10.34 -3.46 -19.84
N GLU A 57 11.62 -3.80 -19.69
CA GLU A 57 12.35 -4.44 -20.77
C GLU A 57 11.71 -5.80 -21.08
N LYS A 58 11.37 -6.05 -22.34
CA LYS A 58 11.13 -7.41 -22.80
C LYS A 58 12.45 -8.16 -22.60
N LYS A 59 12.47 -9.18 -21.73
CA LYS A 59 13.61 -10.10 -21.64
C LYS A 59 13.89 -10.61 -23.05
N LYS A 60 14.98 -10.16 -23.66
CA LYS A 60 15.48 -10.76 -24.90
C LYS A 60 15.64 -12.24 -24.60
N GLY A 61 14.89 -13.08 -25.33
CA GLY A 61 15.01 -14.52 -25.22
C GLY A 61 16.48 -14.88 -25.23
N ALA A 62 16.92 -15.68 -24.26
CA ALA A 62 18.28 -16.16 -24.18
C ALA A 62 18.73 -16.63 -25.57
N PRO A 63 19.97 -16.36 -26.00
CA PRO A 63 20.42 -16.69 -27.35
C PRO A 63 20.10 -18.15 -27.63
N ALA A 64 19.22 -18.38 -28.61
CA ALA A 64 18.90 -19.71 -29.08
C ALA A 64 20.22 -20.34 -29.52
N GLY A 65 20.56 -21.46 -28.90
CA GLY A 65 21.73 -22.25 -29.26
C GLY A 65 21.73 -22.61 -30.76
N PRO A 66 22.87 -23.07 -31.28
CA PRO A 66 23.14 -23.18 -32.71
C PRO A 66 22.26 -24.26 -33.37
N HIS A 67 21.02 -23.91 -33.72
CA HIS A 67 20.14 -24.69 -34.57
C HIS A 67 19.48 -23.74 -35.57
N GLY A 68 19.70 -24.04 -36.85
CA GLY A 68 19.50 -23.15 -37.97
C GLY A 68 18.05 -22.85 -38.33
N GLY A 69 17.93 -21.93 -39.29
CA GLY A 69 16.73 -21.77 -40.12
C GLY A 69 16.07 -20.39 -39.99
N GLY A 70 16.32 -19.55 -41.00
CA GLY A 70 15.44 -18.52 -41.57
C GLY A 70 14.48 -17.75 -40.65
N GLY A 71 14.70 -16.44 -40.54
CA GLY A 71 13.70 -15.53 -39.95
C GLY A 71 14.21 -14.11 -39.80
N GLY A 72 14.66 -13.49 -40.90
CA GLY A 72 14.75 -12.03 -40.96
C GLY A 72 13.36 -11.42 -41.11
N TYR A 73 13.25 -10.12 -40.85
CA TYR A 73 12.23 -9.19 -41.36
C TYR A 73 10.92 -8.92 -40.57
N GLU A 74 10.72 -9.34 -39.32
CA GLU A 74 9.46 -8.98 -38.60
C GLU A 74 9.48 -7.69 -37.76
N ASP A 75 10.59 -6.95 -37.67
CA ASP A 75 10.70 -5.78 -36.76
C ASP A 75 10.99 -4.43 -37.48
N MET A 76 10.45 -4.24 -38.69
CA MET A 76 10.55 -2.96 -39.45
C MET A 76 9.21 -2.22 -39.60
N TYR A 77 8.33 -2.30 -38.60
CA TYR A 77 7.21 -1.35 -38.41
C TYR A 77 6.90 -1.16 -36.93
#